data_AF-A0A0K8TBT0-F1
#
_entry.id   AF-A0A0K8TBT0-F1
#
_cell.length_a   1.000
_cell.length_b   1.000
_cell.length_c   1.000
_cell.angle_alpha   90.00
_cell.angle_beta   90.00
_cell.angle_gamma   90.00
#
_symmetry.space_group_name_H-M   'P 1'
#
loop_
_entity.id
_entity.type
_entity.pdbx_description
1 polymer ?
#
loop_
_entity_poly.entity_id
_entity_poly.type
_entity_poly.pdbx_seq_one_letter_code
_entity_poly.pdbx_strand_id
1 'polypeptide(L)'
;RTLTKKKKESFSRWKEQAIVVVNADCFRYDMCRRRKGGRCTKGTAGFAYVGGACVVNKRLEKVNSVAIIEDTGGFSGIIVAAHEVGHLLGAVHDGSPPPTYLGGPGAERCRWEDGYIMSDLRHTEKGFRWSPCSISSFHHFLNGETATCLYNSPHEDESLPRVLPGKLLSLDAQCRRDRGTSACFKDERVCAQLFCFDSGSGYCVAYRPAAEGSPCGDGQTCNSGRCIVEHENIIPDYSQHTVSYLRRSDETDDYEPFNLTSTSRRS
;
A
#
# COMPACT_ATOMS: atom_id res chain seq x y z
N ARG A 1 -26.99 -5.83 -24.75
CA ARG A 1 -26.31 -5.32 -25.97
C ARG A 1 -24.86 -5.76 -25.93
N THR A 2 -24.36 -6.19 -27.08
CA THR A 2 -23.25 -7.11 -27.32
C THR A 2 -21.90 -6.60 -26.80
N LEU A 3 -21.24 -7.38 -25.93
CA LEU A 3 -19.84 -7.19 -25.55
C LEU A 3 -18.97 -7.37 -26.80
N THR A 4 -18.30 -6.30 -27.25
CA THR A 4 -17.43 -6.29 -28.43
C THR A 4 -16.19 -7.17 -28.23
N LYS A 5 -15.66 -7.77 -29.30
CA LYS A 5 -14.51 -8.70 -29.28
C LYS A 5 -13.30 -8.19 -28.46
N LYS A 6 -12.99 -6.88 -28.51
CA LYS A 6 -11.93 -6.25 -27.72
C LYS A 6 -12.13 -6.37 -26.20
N LYS A 7 -13.39 -6.31 -25.71
CA LYS A 7 -13.69 -6.53 -24.28
C LYS A 7 -13.56 -8.00 -23.90
N LYS A 8 -13.85 -8.94 -24.80
CA LYS A 8 -13.66 -10.39 -24.57
C LYS A 8 -12.18 -10.78 -24.48
N GLU A 9 -11.32 -10.20 -25.32
CA GLU A 9 -9.87 -10.39 -25.23
C GLU A 9 -9.30 -9.83 -23.93
N SER A 10 -9.74 -8.63 -23.52
CA SER A 10 -9.40 -8.07 -22.22
C SER A 10 -9.85 -9.00 -21.10
N PHE A 11 -11.14 -9.39 -21.03
CA PHE A 11 -11.70 -10.38 -20.09
C PHE A 11 -10.97 -11.73 -20.05
N SER A 12 -10.47 -12.20 -21.19
CA SER A 12 -9.67 -13.43 -21.25
C SER A 12 -8.31 -13.26 -20.58
N ARG A 13 -7.67 -12.10 -20.71
CA ARG A 13 -6.38 -11.79 -20.09
C ARG A 13 -6.49 -11.70 -18.55
N TRP A 14 -7.61 -11.23 -18.02
CA TRP A 14 -7.87 -11.21 -16.57
C TRP A 14 -8.05 -12.62 -15.96
N LYS A 15 -8.32 -13.66 -16.78
CA LYS A 15 -8.46 -15.04 -16.28
C LYS A 15 -7.13 -15.65 -15.83
N GLU A 16 -6.01 -15.07 -16.23
CA GLU A 16 -4.65 -15.53 -15.89
C GLU A 16 -4.08 -14.80 -14.67
N GLN A 17 -4.79 -13.82 -14.11
CA GLN A 17 -4.34 -13.05 -12.96
C GLN A 17 -4.84 -13.65 -11.64
N ALA A 18 -3.91 -13.82 -10.71
CA ALA A 18 -4.17 -14.36 -9.37
C ALA A 18 -5.07 -13.45 -8.52
N ILE A 19 -4.98 -12.13 -8.75
CA ILE A 19 -5.76 -11.07 -8.10
C ILE A 19 -6.06 -10.00 -9.16
N VAL A 20 -7.32 -9.59 -9.23
CA VAL A 20 -7.79 -8.51 -10.11
C VAL A 20 -8.41 -7.41 -9.25
N VAL A 21 -7.85 -6.21 -9.29
CA VAL A 21 -8.41 -5.01 -8.62
C VAL A 21 -9.09 -4.14 -9.68
N VAL A 22 -10.39 -3.89 -9.53
CA VAL A 22 -11.19 -3.08 -10.46
C VAL A 22 -11.68 -1.82 -9.76
N ASN A 23 -11.42 -0.66 -10.37
CA ASN A 23 -12.04 0.59 -9.92
C ASN A 23 -13.45 0.76 -10.52
N ALA A 24 -14.46 0.84 -9.67
CA ALA A 24 -15.87 1.02 -9.99
C ALA A 24 -16.20 2.44 -10.48
N ASP A 25 -15.39 3.45 -10.13
CA ASP A 25 -15.63 4.84 -10.57
C ASP A 25 -15.47 5.02 -12.07
N CYS A 26 -14.74 4.12 -12.74
CA CYS A 26 -14.71 4.03 -14.20
C CYS A 26 -16.12 3.88 -14.83
N PHE A 27 -17.13 3.49 -14.04
CA PHE A 27 -18.50 3.31 -14.50
C PHE A 27 -19.48 4.40 -14.03
N ARG A 28 -19.05 5.40 -13.24
CA ARG A 28 -19.91 6.43 -12.62
C ARG A 28 -21.07 5.86 -11.76
N TYR A 29 -20.83 4.74 -11.09
CA TYR A 29 -21.82 4.13 -10.19
C TYR A 29 -21.21 3.94 -8.80
N ASP A 30 -21.89 4.47 -7.77
CA ASP A 30 -21.58 4.18 -6.38
C ASP A 30 -21.76 2.68 -6.09
N MET A 31 -20.81 2.07 -5.39
CA MET A 31 -20.97 0.72 -4.87
C MET A 31 -22.04 0.70 -3.77
N CYS A 32 -22.89 -0.33 -3.79
CA CYS A 32 -23.83 -0.51 -2.70
C CYS A 32 -24.18 -1.95 -2.39
N ARG A 33 -24.36 -2.19 -1.09
CA ARG A 33 -24.87 -3.46 -0.59
C ARG A 33 -26.39 -3.46 -0.66
N ARG A 34 -26.93 -4.33 -1.51
CA ARG A 34 -28.39 -4.51 -1.62
C ARG A 34 -28.91 -5.37 -0.48
N ARG A 35 -29.81 -4.83 0.36
CA ARG A 35 -30.52 -5.62 1.39
C ARG A 35 -31.77 -6.30 0.81
N LYS A 36 -32.29 -7.31 1.53
CA LYS A 36 -33.62 -7.89 1.23
C LYS A 36 -34.66 -6.75 1.22
N GLY A 37 -35.36 -6.58 0.10
CA GLY A 37 -36.27 -5.44 -0.15
C GLY A 37 -35.73 -4.39 -1.14
N GLY A 38 -34.56 -4.60 -1.75
CA GLY A 38 -34.06 -3.74 -2.84
C GLY A 38 -33.41 -2.43 -2.38
N ARG A 39 -33.40 -2.13 -1.08
CA ARG A 39 -32.75 -0.95 -0.52
C ARG A 39 -31.23 -1.09 -0.60
N CYS A 40 -30.61 -0.09 -1.20
CA CYS A 40 -29.18 0.04 -1.45
C CYS A 40 -28.58 0.87 -0.30
N THR A 41 -27.71 0.28 0.52
CA THR A 41 -26.98 1.03 1.55
C THR A 41 -25.70 1.58 0.97
N LYS A 42 -25.57 2.91 0.96
CA LYS A 42 -24.33 3.61 0.64
C LYS A 42 -23.35 3.45 1.80
N GLY A 43 -22.05 3.32 1.52
CA GLY A 43 -21.00 3.10 2.53
C GLY A 43 -20.12 1.89 2.29
N THR A 44 -20.31 1.15 1.19
CA THR A 44 -19.40 0.08 0.78
C THR A 44 -18.42 0.66 -0.23
N ALA A 45 -17.18 0.92 0.17
CA ALA A 45 -16.14 1.44 -0.72
C ALA A 45 -15.39 0.33 -1.48
N GLY A 46 -15.55 -0.93 -1.08
CA GLY A 46 -14.89 -2.07 -1.70
C GLY A 46 -15.60 -3.40 -1.43
N PHE A 47 -15.24 -4.42 -2.20
CA PHE A 47 -15.73 -5.78 -2.05
C PHE A 47 -14.72 -6.81 -2.58
N ALA A 48 -14.42 -7.81 -1.76
CA ALA A 48 -13.68 -9.00 -2.14
C ALA A 48 -14.19 -10.25 -1.41
N TYR A 49 -13.84 -11.42 -1.96
CA TYR A 49 -14.08 -12.70 -1.31
C TYR A 49 -12.92 -13.05 -0.38
N VAL A 50 -13.22 -13.47 0.85
CA VAL A 50 -12.18 -13.96 1.77
C VAL A 50 -11.57 -15.25 1.23
N GLY A 51 -10.25 -15.28 1.06
CA GLY A 51 -9.54 -16.40 0.44
C GLY A 51 -9.88 -16.61 -1.04
N GLY A 52 -10.35 -15.55 -1.73
CA GLY A 52 -10.75 -15.62 -3.13
C GLY A 52 -9.59 -15.68 -4.13
N ALA A 53 -8.37 -15.33 -3.72
CA ALA A 53 -7.20 -15.43 -4.61
C ALA A 53 -7.04 -16.86 -5.14
N CYS A 54 -6.65 -16.99 -6.41
CA CYS A 54 -6.52 -18.28 -7.12
C CYS A 54 -7.81 -19.11 -7.28
N VAL A 55 -8.97 -18.67 -6.76
CA VAL A 55 -10.23 -19.42 -6.88
C VAL A 55 -10.96 -19.04 -8.17
N VAL A 56 -10.83 -19.90 -9.18
CA VAL A 56 -11.52 -19.79 -10.47
C VAL A 56 -12.38 -21.02 -10.73
N ASN A 57 -13.70 -20.85 -10.83
CA ASN A 57 -14.61 -21.91 -11.22
C ASN A 57 -14.92 -21.82 -12.72
N LYS A 58 -14.16 -22.58 -13.52
CA LYS A 58 -14.30 -22.63 -14.98
C LYS A 58 -15.67 -23.15 -15.43
N ARG A 59 -16.28 -24.08 -14.69
CA ARG A 59 -17.58 -24.68 -15.03
C ARG A 59 -18.74 -23.70 -14.83
N LEU A 60 -18.67 -22.87 -13.80
CA LEU A 60 -19.69 -21.87 -13.49
C LEU A 60 -19.39 -20.48 -14.09
N GLU A 61 -18.28 -20.34 -14.82
CA GLU A 61 -17.74 -19.06 -15.30
C GLU A 61 -17.62 -18.00 -14.20
N LYS A 62 -17.25 -18.43 -12.97
CA LYS A 62 -17.10 -17.56 -11.81
C LYS A 62 -15.64 -17.39 -11.43
N VAL A 63 -15.26 -16.15 -11.14
CA VAL A 63 -13.93 -15.77 -10.67
C VAL A 63 -14.11 -15.10 -9.31
N ASN A 64 -13.51 -15.69 -8.27
CA ASN A 64 -13.56 -15.11 -6.92
C ASN A 64 -12.29 -14.31 -6.61
N SER A 65 -11.27 -14.37 -7.47
CA SER A 65 -10.00 -13.63 -7.37
C SER A 65 -10.13 -12.15 -7.76
N VAL A 66 -11.26 -11.52 -7.44
CA VAL A 66 -11.57 -10.12 -7.80
C VAL A 66 -11.82 -9.32 -6.53
N ALA A 67 -11.15 -8.18 -6.44
CA ALA A 67 -11.46 -7.08 -5.54
C ALA A 67 -12.03 -5.92 -6.38
N ILE A 68 -13.15 -5.38 -5.95
CA ILE A 68 -13.75 -4.19 -6.54
C ILE A 68 -13.61 -3.06 -5.54
N ILE A 69 -13.16 -1.90 -5.99
CA ILE A 69 -13.01 -0.71 -5.16
C ILE A 69 -13.64 0.50 -5.82
N GLU A 70 -14.09 1.46 -5.03
CA GLU A 70 -14.50 2.79 -5.47
C GLU A 70 -13.34 3.76 -5.18
N ASP A 71 -12.78 4.38 -6.21
CA ASP A 71 -11.76 5.43 -6.09
C ASP A 71 -12.03 6.55 -7.09
N THR A 72 -12.31 7.74 -6.56
CA THR A 72 -12.71 8.92 -7.34
C THR A 72 -11.54 9.56 -8.09
N GLY A 73 -10.35 8.95 -8.01
CA GLY A 73 -9.08 9.50 -8.46
C GLY A 73 -8.47 10.48 -7.46
N GLY A 74 -9.01 10.55 -6.24
CA GLY A 74 -8.46 11.27 -5.10
C GLY A 74 -7.44 10.48 -4.28
N PHE A 75 -7.18 9.21 -4.64
CA PHE A 75 -6.32 8.25 -3.93
C PHE A 75 -6.90 7.71 -2.62
N SER A 76 -8.13 8.09 -2.27
CA SER A 76 -8.87 7.58 -1.12
C SER A 76 -9.11 6.07 -1.19
N GLY A 77 -9.20 5.51 -2.40
CA GLY A 77 -9.37 4.08 -2.60
C GLY A 77 -8.12 3.22 -2.46
N ILE A 78 -6.91 3.79 -2.28
CA ILE A 78 -5.67 2.99 -2.15
C ILE A 78 -5.73 2.08 -0.92
N ILE A 79 -6.10 2.63 0.25
CA ILE A 79 -6.21 1.83 1.49
C ILE A 79 -7.38 0.84 1.40
N VAL A 80 -8.43 1.17 0.64
CA VAL A 80 -9.54 0.24 0.38
C VAL A 80 -9.05 -0.91 -0.50
N ALA A 81 -8.28 -0.64 -1.54
CA ALA A 81 -7.67 -1.69 -2.37
C ALA A 81 -6.79 -2.62 -1.54
N ALA A 82 -5.96 -2.07 -0.65
CA ALA A 82 -5.20 -2.88 0.30
C ALA A 82 -6.12 -3.76 1.14
N HIS A 83 -7.16 -3.19 1.76
CA HIS A 83 -8.15 -3.94 2.55
C HIS A 83 -8.79 -5.10 1.78
N GLU A 84 -9.27 -4.85 0.56
CA GLU A 84 -9.89 -5.89 -0.27
C GLU A 84 -8.90 -6.96 -0.73
N VAL A 85 -7.64 -6.59 -1.01
CA VAL A 85 -6.56 -7.55 -1.27
C VAL A 85 -6.28 -8.41 -0.03
N GLY A 86 -6.33 -7.81 1.17
CA GLY A 86 -6.23 -8.53 2.43
C GLY A 86 -7.29 -9.64 2.54
N HIS A 87 -8.54 -9.34 2.17
CA HIS A 87 -9.59 -10.36 2.07
C HIS A 87 -9.22 -11.47 1.07
N LEU A 88 -8.79 -11.14 -0.14
CA LEU A 88 -8.41 -12.15 -1.13
C LEU A 88 -7.31 -13.12 -0.63
N LEU A 89 -6.41 -12.62 0.22
CA LEU A 89 -5.33 -13.38 0.88
C LEU A 89 -5.76 -14.07 2.18
N GLY A 90 -7.07 -14.12 2.47
CA GLY A 90 -7.64 -14.90 3.58
C GLY A 90 -7.83 -14.14 4.89
N ALA A 91 -7.49 -12.86 4.97
CA ALA A 91 -7.77 -12.08 6.18
C ALA A 91 -9.27 -11.78 6.30
N VAL A 92 -9.77 -11.86 7.52
CA VAL A 92 -11.10 -11.35 7.90
C VAL A 92 -10.96 -9.99 8.56
N HIS A 93 -12.08 -9.31 8.81
CA HIS A 93 -12.09 -8.10 9.65
C HIS A 93 -11.54 -8.40 11.04
N ASP A 94 -10.76 -7.47 11.60
CA ASP A 94 -10.29 -7.60 12.98
C ASP A 94 -11.49 -7.76 13.93
N GLY A 95 -11.41 -8.72 14.83
CA GLY A 95 -12.49 -9.11 15.75
C GLY A 95 -13.42 -10.20 15.20
N SER A 96 -13.25 -10.62 13.94
CA SER A 96 -14.11 -11.65 13.33
C SER A 96 -13.57 -13.07 13.51
N PRO A 97 -14.46 -14.08 13.60
CA PRO A 97 -14.08 -15.49 13.63
C PRO A 97 -13.53 -15.95 12.26
N PRO A 98 -12.80 -17.09 12.22
CA PRO A 98 -12.35 -17.67 10.95
C PRO A 98 -13.53 -18.09 10.06
N PRO A 99 -13.39 -18.02 8.72
CA PRO A 99 -14.41 -18.52 7.80
C PRO A 99 -14.49 -20.04 7.86
N THR A 100 -15.69 -20.61 8.00
CA THR A 100 -15.89 -22.06 8.12
C THR A 100 -15.37 -22.87 6.93
N TYR A 101 -15.37 -22.29 5.73
CA TYR A 101 -14.95 -22.94 4.49
C TYR A 101 -13.45 -22.82 4.20
N LEU A 102 -12.76 -21.85 4.80
CA LEU A 102 -11.33 -21.61 4.61
C LEU A 102 -10.51 -22.14 5.80
N GLY A 103 -11.11 -22.16 6.99
CA GLY A 103 -10.41 -22.44 8.24
C GLY A 103 -9.52 -21.27 8.65
N GLY A 104 -8.41 -21.60 9.32
CA GLY A 104 -7.38 -20.63 9.70
C GLY A 104 -7.60 -19.95 11.06
N PRO A 105 -6.76 -18.96 11.40
CA PRO A 105 -6.69 -18.38 12.73
C PRO A 105 -7.79 -17.35 13.02
N GLY A 106 -8.48 -16.83 12.00
CA GLY A 106 -9.42 -15.72 12.14
C GLY A 106 -8.75 -14.45 12.65
N ALA A 107 -9.53 -13.55 13.26
CA ALA A 107 -9.01 -12.33 13.84
C ALA A 107 -9.66 -11.92 15.17
N GLU A 108 -10.31 -12.85 15.89
CA GLU A 108 -11.01 -12.57 17.16
C GLU A 108 -10.11 -11.93 18.24
N ARG A 109 -8.79 -12.19 18.19
CA ARG A 109 -7.83 -11.63 19.16
C ARG A 109 -7.37 -10.21 18.82
N CYS A 110 -7.57 -9.76 17.60
CA CYS A 110 -7.22 -8.40 17.17
C CYS A 110 -8.48 -7.55 17.25
N ARG A 111 -8.49 -6.49 18.04
CA ARG A 111 -9.72 -5.72 18.25
C ARG A 111 -9.98 -4.83 17.05
N TRP A 112 -11.24 -4.69 16.67
CA TRP A 112 -11.66 -3.77 15.61
C TRP A 112 -11.20 -2.33 15.89
N GLU A 113 -11.21 -1.92 17.15
CA GLU A 113 -10.86 -0.57 17.60
C GLU A 113 -9.35 -0.27 17.55
N ASP A 114 -8.50 -1.29 17.37
CA ASP A 114 -7.06 -1.07 17.23
C ASP A 114 -6.72 -0.36 15.89
N GLY A 115 -7.64 -0.38 14.91
CA GLY A 115 -7.60 0.51 13.74
C GLY A 115 -6.60 0.12 12.65
N TYR A 116 -6.24 -1.16 12.53
CA TYR A 116 -5.42 -1.68 11.44
C TYR A 116 -6.17 -1.69 10.10
N ILE A 117 -5.49 -2.02 8.99
CA ILE A 117 -6.08 -2.01 7.63
C ILE A 117 -7.42 -2.77 7.56
N MET A 118 -7.57 -3.89 8.26
CA MET A 118 -8.78 -4.72 8.28
C MET A 118 -9.91 -4.18 9.18
N SER A 119 -9.77 -2.99 9.74
CA SER A 119 -10.80 -2.22 10.47
C SER A 119 -11.26 -1.00 9.68
N ASP A 120 -12.47 -0.49 9.88
CA ASP A 120 -12.86 0.83 9.34
C ASP A 120 -12.39 2.01 10.19
N LEU A 121 -11.92 1.78 11.42
CA LEU A 121 -11.45 2.80 12.36
C LEU A 121 -9.96 3.15 12.15
N ARG A 122 -9.56 3.34 10.88
CA ARG A 122 -8.17 3.62 10.46
C ARG A 122 -7.85 5.11 10.61
N HIS A 123 -7.81 5.59 11.85
CA HIS A 123 -7.65 7.01 12.16
C HIS A 123 -6.24 7.39 12.63
N THR A 124 -5.33 6.42 12.64
CA THR A 124 -3.95 6.56 13.13
C THR A 124 -2.98 5.89 12.14
N GLU A 125 -1.68 5.95 12.41
CA GLU A 125 -0.63 5.28 11.64
C GLU A 125 -0.82 3.75 11.56
N LYS A 126 -1.57 3.15 12.48
CA LYS A 126 -1.93 1.73 12.41
C LYS A 126 -2.79 1.40 11.19
N GLY A 127 -3.53 2.39 10.66
CA GLY A 127 -4.33 2.26 9.44
C GLY A 127 -3.53 1.94 8.18
N PHE A 128 -2.19 2.04 8.26
CA PHE A 128 -1.23 1.69 7.21
C PHE A 128 -0.52 0.36 7.48
N ARG A 129 -0.96 -0.40 8.50
CA ARG A 129 -0.32 -1.65 8.92
C ARG A 129 -1.34 -2.78 8.99
N TRP A 130 -0.83 -3.98 8.78
CA TRP A 130 -1.58 -5.21 9.02
C TRP A 130 -1.55 -5.57 10.51
N SER A 131 -2.68 -6.03 11.03
CA SER A 131 -2.72 -6.59 12.38
C SER A 131 -1.94 -7.92 12.43
N PRO A 132 -1.46 -8.36 13.61
CA PRO A 132 -0.86 -9.68 13.74
C PRO A 132 -1.78 -10.83 13.27
N CYS A 133 -3.10 -10.67 13.43
CA CYS A 133 -4.09 -11.64 12.96
C CYS A 133 -4.20 -11.67 11.43
N SER A 134 -4.14 -10.51 10.78
CA SER A 134 -4.09 -10.42 9.32
C SER A 134 -2.84 -11.12 8.78
N ILE A 135 -1.68 -10.85 9.37
CA ILE A 135 -0.40 -11.49 9.02
C ILE A 135 -0.49 -13.01 9.20
N SER A 136 -1.05 -13.49 10.32
CA SER A 136 -1.26 -14.91 10.55
C SER A 136 -2.20 -15.55 9.53
N SER A 137 -3.24 -14.84 9.11
CA SER A 137 -4.17 -15.29 8.07
C SER A 137 -3.47 -15.38 6.70
N PHE A 138 -2.61 -14.41 6.37
CA PHE A 138 -1.81 -14.46 5.14
C PHE A 138 -0.87 -15.65 5.13
N HIS A 139 -0.17 -15.92 6.23
CA HIS A 139 0.68 -17.10 6.35
C HIS A 139 -0.14 -18.39 6.22
N HIS A 140 -1.33 -18.46 6.80
CA HIS A 140 -2.19 -19.63 6.66
C HIS A 140 -2.60 -19.85 5.19
N PHE A 141 -3.04 -18.80 4.50
CA PHE A 141 -3.47 -18.87 3.11
C PHE A 141 -2.31 -19.20 2.16
N LEU A 142 -1.19 -18.49 2.28
CA LEU A 142 0.01 -18.67 1.44
C LEU A 142 0.76 -19.98 1.71
N ASN A 143 0.46 -20.71 2.78
CA ASN A 143 0.96 -22.08 2.97
C ASN A 143 -0.08 -23.14 2.58
N GLY A 144 -1.27 -22.73 2.17
CA GLY A 144 -2.34 -23.61 1.71
C GLY A 144 -2.18 -23.99 0.24
N GLU A 145 -2.80 -25.11 -0.14
CA GLU A 145 -2.80 -25.63 -1.52
C GLU A 145 -3.48 -24.67 -2.51
N THR A 146 -4.38 -23.81 -2.03
CA THR A 146 -5.14 -22.87 -2.84
C THR A 146 -4.29 -21.71 -3.37
N ALA A 147 -3.15 -21.38 -2.76
CA ALA A 147 -2.35 -20.20 -3.10
C ALA A 147 -1.31 -20.43 -4.23
N THR A 148 -1.27 -21.63 -4.82
CA THR A 148 -0.25 -22.03 -5.80
C THR A 148 -0.11 -21.12 -7.02
N CYS A 149 -1.16 -20.39 -7.41
CA CYS A 149 -1.13 -19.43 -8.52
C CYS A 149 -0.39 -18.12 -8.21
N LEU A 150 0.08 -17.92 -6.98
CA LEU A 150 0.82 -16.72 -6.56
C LEU A 150 2.34 -16.94 -6.53
N TYR A 151 2.82 -18.17 -6.79
CA TYR A 151 4.25 -18.50 -6.66
C TYR A 151 5.06 -18.28 -7.92
N ASN A 152 4.41 -18.01 -9.05
CA ASN A 152 5.12 -17.62 -10.27
C ASN A 152 5.48 -16.14 -10.25
N SER A 153 6.61 -15.80 -10.87
CA SER A 153 6.97 -14.41 -11.11
C SER A 153 5.95 -13.74 -12.05
N PRO A 154 5.69 -12.43 -11.87
CA PRO A 154 4.85 -11.68 -12.80
C PRO A 154 5.43 -11.71 -14.21
N HIS A 155 4.55 -11.73 -15.22
CA HIS A 155 4.94 -11.78 -16.64
C HIS A 155 5.45 -10.44 -17.20
N GLU A 156 5.21 -9.33 -16.50
CA GLU A 156 5.63 -7.99 -16.91
C GLU A 156 6.71 -7.46 -15.97
N ASP A 157 7.88 -7.11 -16.53
CA ASP A 157 9.02 -6.49 -15.83
C ASP A 157 8.90 -4.95 -15.75
N GLU A 158 7.76 -4.36 -16.15
CA GLU A 158 7.56 -2.91 -16.03
C GLU A 158 7.41 -2.52 -14.56
N SER A 159 8.48 -1.96 -14.00
CA SER A 159 8.43 -1.35 -12.69
C SER A 159 7.48 -0.15 -12.71
N LEU A 160 6.52 -0.14 -11.79
CA LEU A 160 5.66 1.04 -11.58
C LEU A 160 6.51 2.27 -11.24
N PRO A 161 6.09 3.48 -11.66
CA PRO A 161 6.78 4.72 -11.32
C PRO A 161 6.97 4.83 -9.80
N ARG A 162 8.20 5.15 -9.37
CA ARG A 162 8.53 5.33 -7.94
C ARG A 162 8.13 6.71 -7.41
N VAL A 163 7.14 7.36 -8.02
CA VAL A 163 6.65 8.67 -7.61
C VAL A 163 5.49 8.46 -6.64
N LEU A 164 5.61 9.02 -5.44
CA LEU A 164 4.56 8.92 -4.44
C LEU A 164 3.30 9.69 -4.89
N PRO A 165 2.08 9.15 -4.70
CA PRO A 165 0.87 9.77 -5.27
C PRO A 165 0.58 11.18 -4.73
N GLY A 166 0.98 11.49 -3.50
CA GLY A 166 0.86 12.83 -2.91
C GLY A 166 1.73 13.90 -3.58
N LYS A 167 2.77 13.50 -4.33
CA LYS A 167 3.54 14.43 -5.20
C LYS A 167 2.81 14.75 -6.51
N LEU A 168 1.82 13.94 -6.89
CA LEU A 168 1.04 14.13 -8.13
C LEU A 168 -0.20 15.00 -7.90
N LEU A 169 -0.82 14.90 -6.71
CA LEU A 169 -2.01 15.67 -6.33
C LEU A 169 -1.85 16.31 -4.96
N SER A 170 -1.96 17.64 -4.91
CA SER A 170 -2.07 18.40 -3.66
C SER A 170 -3.27 17.95 -2.81
N LEU A 171 -3.26 18.22 -1.51
CA LEU A 171 -4.38 17.94 -0.59
C LEU A 171 -5.72 18.49 -1.11
N ASP A 172 -5.73 19.72 -1.61
CA ASP A 172 -6.95 20.32 -2.19
C ASP A 172 -7.40 19.62 -3.47
N ALA A 173 -6.47 19.06 -4.25
CA ALA A 173 -6.80 18.32 -5.46
C ALA A 173 -7.35 16.93 -5.13
N GLN A 174 -6.85 16.28 -4.08
CA GLN A 174 -7.41 15.04 -3.55
C GLN A 174 -8.87 15.26 -3.12
N CYS A 175 -9.14 16.29 -2.27
CA CYS A 175 -10.51 16.64 -1.88
C CYS A 175 -11.41 17.06 -3.06
N ARG A 176 -10.85 17.72 -4.08
CA ARG A 176 -11.62 18.08 -5.30
C ARG A 176 -12.06 16.85 -6.08
N ARG A 177 -11.28 15.77 -6.08
CA ARG A 177 -11.67 14.50 -6.71
C ARG A 177 -12.70 13.76 -5.87
N ASP A 178 -12.48 13.67 -4.56
CA ASP A 178 -13.36 12.91 -3.66
C ASP A 178 -14.72 13.59 -3.40
N ARG A 179 -14.75 14.92 -3.24
CA ARG A 179 -15.95 15.66 -2.83
C ARG A 179 -16.24 16.92 -3.64
N GLY A 180 -15.37 17.30 -4.57
CA GLY A 180 -15.50 18.56 -5.31
C GLY A 180 -15.14 19.81 -4.49
N THR A 181 -14.49 19.63 -3.34
CA THR A 181 -14.19 20.71 -2.36
C THR A 181 -12.70 20.74 -2.00
N SER A 182 -12.29 21.64 -1.10
CA SER A 182 -10.88 21.80 -0.68
C SER A 182 -10.59 21.15 0.66
N ALA A 183 -9.30 20.96 0.96
CA ALA A 183 -8.86 20.42 2.24
C ALA A 183 -9.04 21.49 3.34
N CYS A 184 -9.52 21.07 4.51
CA CYS A 184 -9.71 21.98 5.64
C CYS A 184 -8.42 22.26 6.42
N PHE A 185 -7.52 21.28 6.47
CA PHE A 185 -6.28 21.33 7.21
C PHE A 185 -5.12 20.91 6.30
N LYS A 186 -3.91 21.39 6.61
CA LYS A 186 -2.68 21.11 5.86
C LYS A 186 -1.49 20.85 6.80
N ASP A 187 -1.78 20.42 8.02
CA ASP A 187 -0.80 20.07 9.05
C ASP A 187 -0.67 18.55 9.19
N GLU A 188 0.10 18.07 10.16
CA GLU A 188 0.39 16.65 10.38
C GLU A 188 -0.83 15.72 10.40
N ARG A 189 -2.01 16.23 10.80
CA ARG A 189 -3.22 15.41 10.93
C ARG A 189 -3.66 14.79 9.61
N VAL A 190 -3.34 15.46 8.49
CA VAL A 190 -3.75 15.01 7.15
C VAL A 190 -3.16 13.66 6.78
N CYS A 191 -2.01 13.29 7.37
CA CYS A 191 -1.33 12.04 7.06
C CYS A 191 -2.10 10.81 7.53
N ALA A 192 -2.84 10.91 8.63
CA ALA A 192 -3.73 9.84 9.09
C ALA A 192 -5.20 10.10 8.68
N GLN A 193 -5.62 11.36 8.59
CA GLN A 193 -6.98 11.74 8.25
C GLN A 193 -7.01 13.06 7.46
N LEU A 194 -7.27 12.99 6.16
CA LEU A 194 -7.59 14.15 5.34
C LEU A 194 -9.05 14.55 5.56
N PHE A 195 -9.24 15.80 5.98
CA PHE A 195 -10.55 16.41 6.13
C PHE A 195 -10.87 17.26 4.93
N CYS A 196 -11.93 16.92 4.22
CA CYS A 196 -12.44 17.69 3.09
C CYS A 196 -13.66 18.48 3.54
N PHE A 197 -13.76 19.72 3.09
CA PHE A 197 -14.97 20.51 3.32
C PHE A 197 -16.16 19.84 2.64
N ASP A 198 -17.34 19.86 3.25
CA ASP A 198 -18.55 19.36 2.63
C ASP A 198 -19.57 20.50 2.48
N SER A 199 -19.86 20.90 1.25
CA SER A 199 -20.78 22.01 0.98
C SER A 199 -22.23 21.68 1.37
N GLY A 200 -22.60 20.41 1.45
CA GLY A 200 -23.94 19.97 1.85
C GLY A 200 -24.19 20.17 3.35
N SER A 201 -23.22 19.81 4.19
CA SER A 201 -23.32 19.96 5.65
C SER A 201 -22.73 21.26 6.19
N GLY A 202 -21.82 21.90 5.45
CA GLY A 202 -21.06 23.07 5.90
C GLY A 202 -19.90 22.74 6.84
N TYR A 203 -19.59 21.46 7.05
CA TYR A 203 -18.55 21.01 7.98
C TYR A 203 -17.40 20.31 7.26
N CYS A 204 -16.26 20.20 7.95
CA CYS A 204 -15.13 19.38 7.53
C CYS A 204 -15.35 17.93 7.93
N VAL A 205 -15.35 17.03 6.95
CA VAL A 205 -15.56 15.60 7.18
C VAL A 205 -14.26 14.83 6.93
N ALA A 206 -13.88 14.00 7.89
CA ALA A 206 -12.78 13.05 7.71
C ALA A 206 -13.20 12.01 6.66
N TYR A 207 -12.36 11.81 5.65
CA TYR A 207 -12.66 10.83 4.60
C TYR A 207 -11.68 9.66 4.65
N ARG A 208 -10.43 9.91 4.25
CA ARG A 208 -9.34 8.94 4.19
C ARG A 208 -8.01 9.64 4.48
N PRO A 209 -6.92 8.92 4.78
CA PRO A 209 -5.62 9.54 4.90
C PRO A 209 -5.22 10.26 3.61
N ALA A 210 -4.44 11.34 3.69
CA ALA A 210 -3.84 11.94 2.52
C ALA A 210 -2.90 10.94 1.84
N ALA A 211 -2.76 11.06 0.52
CA ALA A 211 -1.84 10.22 -0.23
C ALA A 211 -0.40 10.34 0.29
N GLU A 212 0.33 9.23 0.34
CA GLU A 212 1.75 9.19 0.71
C GLU A 212 2.55 10.21 -0.13
N GLY A 213 3.47 10.93 0.51
CA GLY A 213 4.24 12.02 -0.09
C GLY A 213 3.52 13.37 -0.13
N SER A 214 2.28 13.48 0.37
CA SER A 214 1.59 14.77 0.47
C SER A 214 2.31 15.69 1.47
N PRO A 215 2.40 17.01 1.21
CA PRO A 215 2.98 17.95 2.16
C PRO A 215 2.10 18.08 3.41
N CYS A 216 2.72 18.07 4.59
CA CYS A 216 2.05 18.16 5.89
C CYS A 216 2.69 19.17 6.85
N GLY A 217 3.71 19.89 6.36
CA GLY A 217 4.43 20.93 7.09
C GLY A 217 5.60 21.45 6.25
N ASP A 218 6.41 22.34 6.82
CA ASP A 218 7.57 22.90 6.14
C ASP A 218 8.65 21.83 5.92
N GLY A 219 8.87 21.44 4.65
CA GLY A 219 9.81 20.39 4.28
C GLY A 219 9.44 18.99 4.76
N GLN A 220 8.18 18.78 5.17
CA GLN A 220 7.70 17.50 5.70
C GLN A 220 6.62 16.91 4.80
N THR A 221 6.63 15.58 4.69
CA THR A 221 5.68 14.81 3.87
C THR A 221 5.07 13.66 4.65
N CYS A 222 3.89 13.23 4.23
CA CYS A 222 3.20 12.09 4.82
C CYS A 222 3.87 10.78 4.43
N ASN A 223 4.23 9.98 5.44
CA ASN A 223 4.69 8.62 5.28
C ASN A 223 4.06 7.72 6.35
N SER A 224 3.38 6.66 5.91
CA SER A 224 2.75 5.65 6.76
C SER A 224 1.89 6.26 7.89
N GLY A 225 1.12 7.30 7.56
CA GLY A 225 0.26 7.99 8.53
C GLY A 225 0.94 9.04 9.40
N ARG A 226 2.23 9.31 9.22
CA ARG A 226 3.00 10.30 9.99
C ARG A 226 3.54 11.42 9.11
N CYS A 227 3.65 12.62 9.67
CA CYS A 227 4.37 13.72 9.05
C CYS A 227 5.86 13.59 9.38
N ILE A 228 6.70 13.40 8.37
CA ILE A 228 8.15 13.21 8.54
C ILE A 228 8.93 14.21 7.67
N VAL A 229 10.10 14.63 8.12
CA VAL A 229 11.01 15.45 7.32
C VAL A 229 11.48 14.62 6.13
N GLU A 230 11.42 15.20 4.93
CA GLU A 230 12.02 14.60 3.75
C GLU A 230 13.54 14.71 3.89
N HIS A 231 14.14 13.74 4.60
CA HIS A 231 15.56 13.46 4.40
C HIS A 231 15.65 12.87 3.00
N GLU A 232 15.84 13.73 2.00
CA GLU A 232 16.45 13.27 0.76
C GLU A 232 17.67 12.45 1.18
N ASN A 233 17.68 11.17 0.79
CA ASN A 233 18.89 10.38 0.85
C ASN A 233 19.92 11.17 0.05
N ILE A 234 20.75 11.95 0.74
CA ILE A 234 22.04 12.38 0.22
C ILE A 234 22.75 11.06 -0.04
N ILE A 235 22.62 10.54 -1.25
CA ILE A 235 23.63 9.65 -1.80
C ILE A 235 24.89 10.52 -1.70
N PRO A 236 25.88 10.18 -0.86
CA PRO A 236 27.16 10.87 -0.94
C PRO A 236 27.64 10.59 -2.35
N ASP A 237 27.68 11.63 -3.17
CA ASP A 237 28.28 11.55 -4.49
C ASP A 237 29.76 11.19 -4.28
N TYR A 238 30.06 9.90 -4.36
CA TYR A 238 31.42 9.39 -4.26
C TYR A 238 32.23 9.68 -5.53
N SER A 239 31.73 10.52 -6.45
CA SER A 239 32.45 10.90 -7.68
C SER A 239 33.35 12.14 -7.54
N GLN A 240 33.49 12.73 -6.35
CA GLN A 240 34.30 13.96 -6.17
C GLN A 240 35.54 13.84 -5.26
N HIS A 241 36.07 12.64 -5.00
CA HIS A 241 37.44 12.53 -4.51
C HIS A 241 38.42 12.38 -5.67
N THR A 242 38.77 13.52 -6.27
CA THR A 242 40.00 13.65 -7.06
C THR A 242 41.18 13.46 -6.11
N VAL A 243 41.87 12.32 -6.22
CA VAL A 243 43.16 12.10 -5.57
C VAL A 243 44.16 13.08 -6.19
N SER A 244 44.39 14.18 -5.49
CA SER A 244 45.34 15.21 -5.85
C SER A 244 46.47 15.24 -4.83
N TYR A 245 47.38 14.26 -4.93
CA TYR A 245 48.75 14.42 -4.48
C TYR A 245 49.70 14.00 -5.60
N LEU A 246 49.93 14.95 -6.51
CA LEU A 246 51.09 14.95 -7.37
C LEU A 246 52.34 15.08 -6.52
N ARG A 247 53.22 14.08 -6.65
CA ARG A 247 54.68 14.18 -6.78
C ARG A 247 55.31 15.44 -6.16
N ARG A 248 56.09 15.25 -5.09
CA ARG A 248 57.28 16.07 -4.86
C ARG A 248 58.51 15.18 -4.83
N SER A 249 59.50 15.70 -5.54
CA SER A 249 60.82 15.21 -5.94
C SER A 249 61.72 14.64 -4.84
N ASP A 250 62.54 13.72 -5.32
CA ASP A 250 63.76 13.11 -4.79
C ASP A 250 64.87 14.15 -4.46
N GLU A 251 65.95 13.65 -3.82
CA GLU A 251 67.22 14.28 -3.37
C GLU A 251 67.23 14.84 -1.93
N THR A 252 68.14 14.53 -1.00
CA THR A 252 69.40 13.73 -0.94
C THR A 252 69.79 13.51 0.55
N ASP A 253 70.50 12.41 0.82
CA ASP A 253 71.52 12.11 1.86
C ASP A 253 71.36 12.56 3.33
N ASP A 254 71.37 11.60 4.27
CA ASP A 254 72.57 11.30 5.08
C ASP A 254 72.34 10.21 6.18
N TYR A 255 73.24 9.22 6.17
CA TYR A 255 73.86 8.50 7.31
C TYR A 255 73.06 7.52 8.24
N GLU A 256 73.35 6.21 8.11
CA GLU A 256 73.20 5.09 9.08
C GLU A 256 74.21 5.19 10.26
N PRO A 257 74.32 4.25 11.23
CA PRO A 257 73.41 3.19 11.74
C PRO A 257 73.29 3.22 13.29
N PHE A 258 72.43 2.39 13.90
CA PHE A 258 72.83 1.60 15.09
C PHE A 258 71.84 0.45 15.36
N ASN A 259 72.37 -0.77 15.20
CA ASN A 259 71.81 -2.04 15.68
C ASN A 259 71.66 -2.06 17.21
N LEU A 260 70.71 -2.85 17.73
CA LEU A 260 71.00 -3.92 18.70
C LEU A 260 69.75 -4.78 19.06
N THR A 261 69.91 -6.07 18.74
CA THR A 261 69.51 -7.28 19.50
C THR A 261 68.09 -7.85 19.47
N SER A 262 68.06 -9.06 18.89
CA SER A 262 67.16 -10.20 19.09
C SER A 262 67.08 -10.71 20.54
N THR A 263 65.94 -11.33 20.90
CA THR A 263 65.77 -12.75 21.35
C THR A 263 64.40 -12.88 22.05
N SER A 264 63.46 -13.69 21.54
CA SER A 264 63.28 -15.13 21.82
C SER A 264 62.84 -15.46 23.26
N ARG A 265 61.56 -15.83 23.46
CA ARG A 265 61.08 -17.16 23.92
C ARG A 265 59.69 -17.11 24.58
N ARG A 266 58.87 -18.08 24.15
CA ARG A 266 57.88 -18.91 24.89
C ARG A 266 57.38 -18.40 26.25
N SER A 267 56.07 -18.32 26.40
CA SER A 267 55.17 -19.45 26.74
C SER A 267 53.72 -19.04 26.52
#